data_AF-A0A820HFI3-F1
#
_entry.id   AF-A0A820HFI3-F1
#
_cell.length_a   1.000
_cell.length_b   1.000
_cell.length_c   1.000
_cell.angle_alpha   90.00
_cell.angle_beta   90.00
_cell.angle_gamma   90.00
#
_symmetry.space_group_name_H-M   'P 1'
#
loop_
_entity.id
_entity.type
_entity.pdbx_description
1 polymer ?
#
loop_
_entity_poly.entity_id
_entity_poly.type
_entity_poly.pdbx_seq_one_letter_code
_entity_poly.pdbx_strand_id
1 'polypeptide(L)'
;MNRILIKLLAQGETKFIQQEVEPGKTFNFERDKSGHPVTYVHVKNHIKGQYSQESTELLTIFTVEMSQKLLETGIEAATVVLYLERFSMKNIGYQLIKFFINSFENRYR
;
A
#
# COMPACT_ATOMS: atom_id res chain seq x y z
N MET A 1 9.48 -10.80 12.65
CA MET A 1 8.62 -9.60 12.52
C MET A 1 9.44 -8.51 11.84
N ASN A 2 8.92 -7.88 10.78
CA ASN A 2 9.66 -6.88 9.99
C ASN A 2 10.10 -5.70 10.89
N ARG A 3 11.33 -5.20 10.74
CA ARG A 3 11.90 -4.09 11.56
C ARG A 3 11.01 -2.84 11.56
N ILE A 4 10.28 -2.61 10.47
CA ILE A 4 9.39 -1.47 10.29
C ILE A 4 8.12 -1.61 11.18
N LEU A 5 7.56 -2.81 11.28
CA LEU A 5 6.42 -3.11 12.18
C LEU A 5 6.80 -2.95 13.66
N ILE A 6 8.01 -3.34 14.04
CA ILE A 6 8.51 -3.16 15.42
C ILE A 6 8.59 -1.66 15.78
N LYS A 7 9.04 -0.82 14.85
CA LYS A 7 9.07 0.64 15.05
C LYS A 7 7.68 1.26 15.12
N LEU A 8 6.74 0.79 14.31
CA LEU A 8 5.35 1.23 14.37
C LEU A 8 4.75 0.96 15.75
N LEU A 9 4.93 -0.27 16.26
CA LEU A 9 4.47 -0.65 17.60
C LEU A 9 5.15 0.17 18.70
N ALA A 10 6.42 0.54 18.52
CA ALA A 10 7.16 1.35 19.50
C ALA A 10 6.78 2.85 19.50
N GLN A 11 6.40 3.41 18.35
CA GLN A 11 6.04 4.83 18.21
C GLN A 11 4.53 5.10 18.32
N GLY A 12 3.72 4.04 18.30
CA GLY A 12 2.26 4.12 18.24
C GLY A 12 1.75 4.31 16.80
N GLU A 13 0.59 3.73 16.51
CA GLU A 13 0.04 3.67 15.15
C GLU A 13 -0.65 4.99 14.74
N THR A 14 -1.06 5.82 15.70
CA THR A 14 -1.86 7.03 15.47
C THR A 14 -1.25 7.97 14.44
N LYS A 15 0.05 8.24 14.55
CA LYS A 15 0.74 9.16 13.64
C LYS A 15 0.79 8.59 12.22
N PHE A 16 1.06 7.29 12.08
CA PHE A 16 1.06 6.61 10.78
C PHE A 16 -0.34 6.63 10.15
N ILE A 17 -1.37 6.30 10.94
CA ILE A 17 -2.77 6.30 10.48
C ILE A 17 -3.15 7.68 9.93
N GLN A 18 -2.89 8.75 10.69
CA GLN A 18 -3.19 10.12 10.28
C GLN A 18 -2.42 10.56 9.01
N GLN A 19 -1.16 10.14 8.87
CA GLN A 19 -0.29 10.61 7.80
C GLN A 19 -0.43 9.81 6.50
N GLU A 20 -0.67 8.50 6.60
CA GLU A 20 -0.59 7.58 5.46
C GLU A 20 -1.93 6.89 5.14
N VAL A 21 -2.77 6.61 6.14
CA VAL A 21 -4.01 5.82 5.96
C VAL A 21 -5.23 6.71 5.76
N GLU A 22 -5.51 7.63 6.69
CA GLU A 22 -6.65 8.56 6.66
C GLU A 22 -6.76 9.37 5.34
N PRO A 23 -5.66 9.84 4.71
CA PRO A 23 -5.76 10.57 3.46
C PRO A 23 -6.23 9.71 2.26
N GLY A 24 -6.50 8.42 2.45
CA GLY A 24 -6.98 7.54 1.40
C GLY A 24 -5.96 7.34 0.28
N LYS A 25 -4.67 7.27 0.64
CA LYS A 25 -3.59 7.04 -0.32
C LYS A 25 -3.68 5.66 -0.97
N THR A 26 -3.96 4.66 -0.13
CA THR A 26 -4.12 3.28 -0.53
C THR A 26 -5.11 2.57 0.39
N PHE A 27 -6.02 1.78 -0.16
CA PHE A 27 -6.97 0.97 0.62
C PHE A 27 -7.41 -0.27 -0.14
N ASN A 28 -7.93 -1.27 0.59
CA ASN A 28 -8.55 -2.45 0.00
C ASN A 28 -10.06 -2.33 0.04
N PHE A 29 -10.73 -2.60 -1.08
CA PHE A 29 -12.19 -2.58 -1.14
C PHE A 29 -12.68 -3.52 -2.23
N GLU A 30 -13.75 -4.27 -1.94
CA GLU A 30 -14.36 -5.22 -2.87
C GLU A 30 -13.41 -6.34 -3.38
N ARG A 31 -13.97 -7.16 -4.28
CA ARG A 31 -13.27 -8.22 -5.00
C ARG A 31 -13.50 -8.03 -6.49
N ASP A 32 -12.53 -8.43 -7.30
CA ASP A 32 -12.73 -8.50 -8.75
C ASP A 32 -13.63 -9.68 -9.15
N LYS A 33 -13.85 -9.84 -10.46
CA LYS A 33 -14.70 -10.92 -11.01
C LYS A 33 -14.17 -12.34 -10.73
N SER A 34 -12.90 -12.46 -10.36
CA SER A 34 -12.23 -13.72 -10.03
C SER A 34 -12.10 -13.93 -8.51
N GLY A 35 -12.66 -13.03 -7.70
CA GLY A 35 -12.62 -13.12 -6.24
C GLY A 35 -11.33 -12.55 -5.61
N HIS A 36 -10.42 -11.98 -6.39
CA HIS A 36 -9.20 -11.39 -5.83
C HIS A 36 -9.54 -10.12 -5.06
N PRO A 37 -8.99 -9.91 -3.86
CA PRO A 37 -9.13 -8.63 -3.16
C PRO A 37 -8.54 -7.51 -4.02
N VAL A 38 -9.22 -6.36 -4.05
CA VAL A 38 -8.78 -5.21 -4.85
C VAL A 38 -8.16 -4.14 -3.97
N THR A 39 -6.92 -3.79 -4.28
CA THR A 39 -6.18 -2.66 -3.70
C THR A 39 -6.26 -1.45 -4.61
N TYR A 40 -6.81 -0.35 -4.12
CA TYR A 40 -6.85 0.94 -4.81
C TYR A 40 -5.71 1.84 -4.37
N VAL A 41 -4.97 2.43 -5.32
CA VAL A 41 -3.89 3.38 -5.06
C VAL A 41 -4.23 4.72 -5.71
N HIS A 42 -4.48 5.76 -4.90
CA HIS A 42 -4.82 7.10 -5.38
C HIS A 42 -3.58 7.96 -5.54
N VAL A 43 -3.05 8.03 -6.75
CA VAL A 43 -1.75 8.68 -7.00
C VAL A 43 -1.74 10.17 -6.63
N LYS A 44 -2.86 10.87 -6.80
CA LYS A 44 -2.99 12.29 -6.40
C LYS A 44 -2.80 12.53 -4.89
N ASN A 45 -3.00 11.52 -4.05
CA ASN A 45 -2.88 11.63 -2.58
C ASN A 45 -1.45 11.33 -2.10
N HIS A 46 -0.59 10.81 -2.96
CA HIS A 46 0.84 10.64 -2.69
C HIS A 46 1.55 11.93 -3.04
N ILE A 47 1.97 12.70 -2.02
CA ILE A 47 2.72 13.94 -2.20
C ILE A 47 4.18 13.66 -1.87
N LYS A 48 5.06 13.77 -2.86
CA LYS A 48 6.50 13.50 -2.71
C LYS A 48 7.11 14.39 -1.62
N GLY A 49 7.81 13.77 -0.68
CA GLY A 49 8.52 14.46 0.40
C GLY A 49 7.61 14.98 1.52
N GLN A 50 6.31 14.73 1.47
CA GLN A 50 5.38 15.09 2.55
C GLN A 50 5.68 14.33 3.84
N TYR A 51 6.06 13.05 3.72
CA TYR A 51 6.44 12.18 4.84
C TYR A 51 7.75 11.47 4.57
N SER A 52 8.31 10.83 5.60
CA SER A 52 9.57 10.09 5.47
C SER A 52 9.41 8.90 4.53
N GLN A 53 10.49 8.53 3.85
CA GLN A 53 10.51 7.33 3.01
C GLN A 53 10.09 6.08 3.80
N GLU A 54 10.53 5.95 5.05
CA GLU A 54 10.16 4.83 5.93
C GLU A 54 8.63 4.77 6.18
N SER A 55 7.96 5.92 6.33
CA SER A 55 6.51 5.99 6.51
C SER A 55 5.77 5.50 5.26
N THR A 56 6.22 5.91 4.08
CA THR A 56 5.64 5.49 2.80
C THR A 56 5.91 4.00 2.49
N GLU A 57 7.09 3.49 2.83
CA GLU A 57 7.40 2.06 2.74
C GLU A 57 6.52 1.24 3.69
N LEU A 58 6.29 1.75 4.91
CA LEU A 58 5.38 1.11 5.86
C LEU A 58 3.94 1.06 5.35
N LEU A 59 3.44 2.12 4.70
CA LEU A 59 2.12 2.10 4.06
C LEU A 59 2.00 0.98 3.03
N THR A 60 3.06 0.75 2.24
CA THR A 60 3.09 -0.31 1.23
C THR A 60 3.06 -1.69 1.90
N ILE A 61 3.89 -1.92 2.92
CA ILE A 61 3.90 -3.19 3.67
C ILE A 61 2.54 -3.42 4.33
N PHE A 62 1.99 -2.41 4.99
CA PHE A 62 0.67 -2.46 5.60
C PHE A 62 -0.39 -2.84 4.58
N THR A 63 -0.38 -2.23 3.40
CA THR A 63 -1.33 -2.53 2.32
C THR A 63 -1.21 -3.98 1.85
N VAL A 64 0.01 -4.48 1.62
CA VAL A 64 0.25 -5.86 1.18
C VAL A 64 -0.23 -6.87 2.24
N GLU A 65 0.11 -6.65 3.51
CA GLU A 65 -0.32 -7.52 4.60
C GLU A 65 -1.85 -7.51 4.75
N MET A 66 -2.49 -6.35 4.64
CA MET A 66 -3.95 -6.24 4.63
C MET A 66 -4.58 -6.98 3.45
N SER A 67 -4.00 -6.86 2.25
CA SER A 67 -4.47 -7.56 1.05
C SER A 67 -4.35 -9.08 1.22
N GLN A 68 -3.27 -9.55 1.83
CA GLN A 68 -3.06 -10.96 2.14
C GLN A 68 -4.09 -11.49 3.14
N LYS A 69 -4.43 -10.72 4.17
CA LYS A 69 -5.47 -11.08 5.14
C LYS A 69 -6.87 -11.18 4.51
N LEU A 70 -7.08 -10.56 3.35
CA LEU A 70 -8.32 -10.62 2.60
C LEU A 70 -8.37 -11.76 1.58
N LEU A 71 -7.29 -12.55 1.42
CA LEU A 71 -7.29 -13.72 0.56
C LEU A 71 -8.15 -14.83 1.17
N GLU A 72 -8.98 -15.43 0.33
CA GLU A 72 -9.76 -16.61 0.67
C GLU A 72 -8.98 -17.89 0.32
N THR A 73 -9.38 -19.02 0.91
CA THR A 73 -8.79 -20.32 0.61
C THR A 73 -8.80 -20.60 -0.89
N GLY A 74 -7.64 -20.91 -1.47
CA GLY A 74 -7.49 -21.17 -2.91
C GLY A 74 -7.30 -19.92 -3.77
N ILE A 75 -7.27 -18.73 -3.18
CA ILE A 75 -6.94 -17.48 -3.87
C ILE A 75 -5.51 -17.07 -3.54
N GLU A 76 -4.66 -16.96 -4.57
CA GLU A 76 -3.23 -16.64 -4.44
C GLU A 76 -2.85 -15.30 -5.08
N ALA A 77 -3.82 -14.54 -5.56
CA ALA A 77 -3.58 -13.27 -6.24
C ALA A 77 -4.47 -12.15 -5.69
N ALA A 78 -3.99 -10.92 -5.86
CA ALA A 78 -4.68 -9.67 -5.54
C ALA A 78 -4.65 -8.76 -6.77
N THR A 79 -5.66 -7.92 -6.92
CA THR A 79 -5.77 -6.97 -8.03
C THR A 79 -5.41 -5.56 -7.55
N VAL A 80 -4.54 -4.87 -8.27
CA VAL A 80 -4.14 -3.49 -7.94
C VAL A 80 -4.71 -2.53 -8.98
N VAL A 81 -5.49 -1.54 -8.52
CA VAL A 81 -6.04 -0.46 -9.34
C VAL A 81 -5.29 0.83 -9.06
N LEU A 82 -4.57 1.33 -10.05
CA LEU A 82 -3.86 2.61 -9.98
C LEU A 82 -4.77 3.72 -10.49
N TYR A 83 -5.27 4.57 -9.59
CA TYR A 83 -6.06 5.74 -9.95
C TYR A 83 -5.13 6.91 -10.31
N LEU A 84 -4.83 7.03 -11.60
CA LEU A 84 -3.86 7.97 -12.18
C LEU A 84 -4.42 9.39 -12.42
N GLU A 85 -5.55 9.73 -11.81
CA GLU A 85 -6.10 11.09 -11.90
C GLU A 85 -5.04 12.12 -11.45
N ARG A 86 -4.80 13.15 -12.28
CA ARG A 86 -3.76 14.18 -12.04
C ARG A 86 -2.36 13.60 -11.82
N PHE A 87 -2.07 12.46 -12.44
CA PHE A 87 -0.72 11.89 -12.40
C PHE A 87 0.31 12.87 -12.95
N SER A 88 1.37 13.06 -12.17
CA SER A 88 2.60 13.71 -12.63
C SER A 88 3.79 13.06 -11.94
N MET A 89 4.98 13.18 -12.54
CA MET A 89 6.23 12.70 -11.93
C MET A 89 6.57 13.40 -10.59
N LYS A 90 5.80 14.42 -10.19
CA LYS A 90 5.92 15.08 -8.88
C LYS A 90 5.17 14.35 -7.76
N ASN A 91 4.17 13.53 -8.08
CA ASN A 91 3.25 12.96 -7.07
C ASN A 91 3.71 11.57 -6.63
N ILE A 92 3.89 10.65 -7.59
CA ILE A 92 4.48 9.34 -7.34
C ILE A 92 5.87 9.29 -7.96
N GLY A 93 6.89 9.14 -7.12
CA GLY A 93 8.19 8.73 -7.62
C GLY A 93 8.06 7.31 -8.17
N TYR A 94 8.67 7.04 -9.34
CA TYR A 94 8.81 5.69 -9.92
C TYR A 94 9.24 4.62 -8.90
N GLN A 95 10.01 5.04 -7.88
CA GLN A 95 10.43 4.20 -6.76
C GLN A 95 9.26 3.60 -5.97
N LEU A 96 8.17 4.34 -5.74
CA LEU A 96 7.03 3.83 -4.98
C LEU A 96 6.23 2.78 -5.77
N ILE A 97 6.01 3.02 -7.06
CA ILE A 97 5.38 2.02 -7.95
C ILE A 97 6.22 0.75 -7.99
N LYS A 98 7.54 0.90 -8.16
CA LYS A 98 8.47 -0.23 -8.22
C LYS A 98 8.51 -0.98 -6.88
N PHE A 99 8.46 -0.27 -5.76
CA PHE A 99 8.40 -0.89 -4.43
C PHE A 99 7.09 -1.65 -4.21
N PHE A 100 5.96 -1.09 -4.65
CA PHE A 100 4.66 -1.77 -4.62
C PHE A 100 4.70 -3.07 -5.43
N ILE A 101 5.08 -3.00 -6.70
CA ILE A 101 5.15 -4.16 -7.59
C ILE A 101 6.08 -5.24 -7.00
N ASN A 102 7.29 -4.85 -6.59
CA ASN A 102 8.24 -5.79 -5.99
C ASN A 102 7.71 -6.42 -4.70
N SER A 103 6.96 -5.68 -3.89
CA SER A 103 6.45 -6.17 -2.61
C SER A 103 5.31 -7.17 -2.79
N PHE A 104 4.47 -6.99 -3.82
CA PHE A 104 3.53 -8.03 -4.25
C PHE A 104 4.30 -9.22 -4.85
N GLU A 105 5.12 -9.02 -5.90
CA GLU A 105 5.81 -10.12 -6.61
C GLU A 105 6.68 -11.03 -5.72
N ASN A 106 7.41 -10.48 -4.75
CA ASN A 106 8.30 -11.27 -3.89
C ASN A 106 7.58 -12.01 -2.75
N ARG A 107 6.28 -11.74 -2.51
CA ARG A 107 5.52 -12.35 -1.42
C ARG A 107 4.49 -13.38 -1.88
N TYR A 108 4.17 -13.39 -3.18
CA TYR A 108 3.36 -14.44 -3.85
C TYR A 108 4.21 -15.48 -4.59
N ARG A 109 5.51 -15.57 -4.26
CA ARG A 109 6.41 -16.66 -4.69
C ARG A 109 6.72 -17.60 -3.54
#